data_AF-A0A7X7I529-F1
#
_entry.id   AF-A0A7X7I529-F1
#
_cell.length_a   1.000
_cell.length_b   1.000
_cell.length_c   1.000
_cell.angle_alpha   90.00
_cell.angle_beta   90.00
_cell.angle_gamma   90.00
#
_symmetry.space_group_name_H-M   'P 1'
#
loop_
_entity.id
_entity.type
_entity.pdbx_description
1 polymer ?
#
loop_
_entity_poly.entity_id
_entity_poly.type
_entity_poly.pdbx_seq_one_letter_code
_entity_poly.pdbx_strand_id
1 'polypeptide(L)' 'MYAVEFKARVADGMIPIPDPYRNQINDMVRVIVLMEAPATEETYIDLLLAEPLRAPDFEPMHRDETHARG' A
#
# COMPACT_ATOMS: atom_id res chain seq x y z
N MET A 1 24.24 1.16 17.94
CA MET A 1 23.12 0.29 17.51
C MET A 1 22.83 0.65 16.06
N TYR A 2 22.81 -0.31 15.14
CA TYR A 2 22.57 -0.06 13.71
C TYR A 2 21.41 -0.94 13.22
N ALA A 3 20.71 -0.47 12.18
CA ALA A 3 19.60 -1.20 11.57
C ALA A 3 20.05 -1.75 10.22
N VAL A 4 19.63 -2.97 9.92
CA VAL A 4 19.79 -3.60 8.60
C VAL A 4 18.39 -3.84 8.06
N GLU A 5 18.13 -3.36 6.84
CA GLU A 5 16.88 -3.56 6.13
C GLU A 5 17.11 -4.49 4.95
N PHE A 6 16.27 -5.51 4.81
CA PHE A 6 16.26 -6.39 3.65
C PHE A 6 14.85 -6.87 3.36
N LYS A 7 14.57 -7.18 2.10
CA LYS A 7 13.35 -7.86 1.68
C LYS A 7 13.60 -9.37 1.66
N ALA A 8 12.74 -10.13 2.32
CA ALA A 8 12.76 -11.59 2.30
C ALA A 8 11.34 -12.14 2.23
N ARG A 9 11.19 -13.28 1.57
CA ARG A 9 9.91 -14.00 1.52
C ARG A 9 9.77 -14.82 2.79
N VAL A 10 8.62 -14.74 3.43
CA VAL A 10 8.27 -15.64 4.54
C VAL A 10 8.05 -17.04 3.97
N ALA A 11 8.77 -18.03 4.50
CA ALA A 11 8.63 -19.44 4.15
C ALA A 11 8.42 -20.23 5.44
N ASP A 12 7.34 -21.00 5.53
CA ASP A 12 7.01 -21.83 6.70
C ASP A 12 7.03 -21.07 8.04
N GLY A 13 6.54 -19.82 8.03
CA GLY A 13 6.53 -18.94 9.20
C GLY A 13 7.90 -18.37 9.59
N MET A 14 8.94 -18.60 8.78
CA MET A 14 10.30 -18.12 9.01
C MET A 14 10.69 -17.04 7.98
N ILE A 15 11.42 -16.02 8.45
CA ILE A 15 12.06 -15.01 7.59
C ILE A 15 13.53 -15.42 7.44
N PRO A 16 13.96 -15.95 6.28
CA PRO A 16 15.36 -16.31 6.09
C PRO A 16 16.24 -15.06 6.05
N ILE A 17 17.32 -15.07 6.82
CA ILE A 17 18.34 -14.01 6.78
C ILE A 17 19.17 -14.18 5.49
N PRO A 18 19.23 -13.18 4.60
CA PRO A 18 20.04 -13.25 3.39
C PRO A 18 21.53 -13.45 3.71
N ASP A 19 22.24 -14.16 2.85
CA ASP A 19 23.65 -14.54 3.05
C ASP A 19 24.60 -13.38 3.44
N PRO A 20 24.47 -12.16 2.90
CA PRO A 20 25.32 -11.02 3.29
C PRO A 20 25.24 -10.66 4.78
N TYR A 21 24.12 -10.99 5.44
CA TYR A 21 23.82 -10.57 6.80
C TYR A 21 23.95 -11.68 7.83
N ARG A 22 24.12 -12.95 7.42
CA ARG A 22 24.19 -14.10 8.34
C ARG A 22 25.29 -13.99 9.40
N ASN A 23 26.43 -13.40 9.03
CA ASN A 23 27.56 -13.20 9.95
C ASN A 23 27.45 -11.91 10.77
N GLN A 24 26.56 -10.98 10.38
CA GLN A 24 26.37 -9.69 11.04
C GLN A 24 25.25 -9.75 12.09
N ILE A 25 24.20 -10.53 11.81
CA ILE A 25 23.06 -10.73 12.70
C ILE A 25 23.37 -11.94 13.59
N ASN A 26 23.72 -11.67 14.84
CA ASN A 26 24.01 -12.69 15.85
C ASN A 26 23.27 -12.40 17.17
N ASP A 27 23.08 -13.45 17.96
CA ASP A 27 22.48 -13.39 19.30
C ASP A 27 21.06 -12.78 19.29
N MET A 28 20.78 -11.79 20.14
CA MET A 28 19.47 -11.21 20.33
C MET A 28 19.30 -9.91 19.54
N VAL A 29 18.23 -9.85 18.73
CA VAL A 29 17.91 -8.67 17.90
C VAL A 29 16.49 -8.18 18.13
N ARG A 30 16.29 -6.87 17.91
CA ARG A 30 14.96 -6.26 17.80
C ARG A 30 14.50 -6.33 16.35
N VAL A 31 13.38 -6.99 16.10
CA VAL A 31 12.81 -7.16 14.75
C VAL A 31 11.64 -6.20 14.55
N ILE A 32 11.58 -5.54 13.39
CA ILE A 32 10.41 -4.78 12.91
C ILE A 32 9.99 -5.42 11.59
N VAL A 33 8.76 -5.92 11.53
CA VAL A 33 8.20 -6.53 10.31
C VAL A 33 7.25 -5.54 9.66
N LEU A 34 7.58 -5.13 8.44
CA LEU A 34 6.73 -4.34 7.57
C LEU A 34 6.19 -5.25 6.48
N MET A 35 4.87 -5.39 6.39
CA MET A 35 4.23 -6.16 5.33
C MET A 35 3.66 -5.17 4.31
N GLU A 36 3.91 -5.40 3.03
CA GLU A 36 3.15 -4.76 1.98
C GLU A 36 1.71 -5.27 2.10
N ALA A 37 0.74 -4.36 2.16
CA ALA A 37 -0.65 -4.77 2.04
C ALA A 37 -0.79 -5.54 0.71
N PRO A 38 -1.54 -6.65 0.67
CA PRO A 38 -1.90 -7.22 -0.62
C PRO A 38 -2.48 -6.10 -1.48
N ALA A 39 -2.17 -6.11 -2.78
CA ALA A 39 -2.84 -5.21 -3.70
C ALA A 39 -4.33 -5.35 -3.42
N THR A 40 -4.93 -4.29 -2.88
CA THR A 40 -6.37 -4.26 -2.63
C THR A 40 -7.05 -4.59 -3.95
N GLU A 41 -8.10 -5.41 -3.88
CA GLU A 41 -8.99 -5.61 -5.02
C GLU A 41 -9.32 -4.24 -5.62
N GLU A 42 -9.35 -4.15 -6.97
CA GLU A 42 -9.60 -2.90 -7.68
C GLU A 42 -10.75 -2.14 -7.02
N THR A 43 -10.46 -0.96 -6.49
CA THR A 43 -11.49 -0.18 -5.82
C THR A 43 -12.46 0.38 -6.86
N TYR A 44 -13.67 0.74 -6.43
CA TYR A 44 -14.60 1.46 -7.30
C TYR A 44 -14.00 2.75 -7.87
N ILE A 45 -13.08 3.39 -7.15
CA ILE A 45 -12.37 4.58 -7.65
C ILE A 45 -11.41 4.19 -8.78
N ASP A 46 -10.66 3.09 -8.63
CA ASP A 46 -9.76 2.59 -9.68
C ASP A 46 -10.54 2.22 -10.96
N LEU A 47 -11.71 1.58 -10.80
CA LEU A 47 -12.62 1.28 -11.90
C LEU A 47 -13.12 2.54 -12.61
N LEU A 48 -13.52 3.58 -11.88
CA LEU A 48 -14.01 4.83 -12.47
C LEU A 48 -12.89 5.68 -13.12
N LEU A 49 -11.66 5.55 -12.64
CA LEU A 49 -10.51 6.18 -13.27
C LEU A 49 -10.14 5.50 -14.59
N ALA A 50 -10.24 4.17 -14.65
CA ALA A 50 -9.99 3.39 -15.86
C ALA A 50 -11.15 3.51 -16.87
N GLU A 51 -12.39 3.44 -16.40
CA GLU A 51 -13.62 3.57 -17.17
C GLU A 51 -14.55 4.62 -16.55
N PRO A 52 -14.40 5.90 -16.93
CA PRO A 52 -15.26 6.96 -16.43
C PRO A 52 -16.73 6.71 -16.78
N LEU A 53 -17.62 6.98 -15.82
CA LEU A 53 -19.06 6.94 -16.04
C LEU A 53 -19.46 7.91 -17.16
N ARG A 54 -19.99 7.36 -18.24
CA ARG A 54 -20.59 8.15 -19.33
C ARG A 54 -22.03 8.48 -18.97
N ALA A 55 -22.23 9.63 -18.35
CA ALA A 55 -23.54 10.16 -18.05
C ALA A 55 -23.84 11.32 -19.04
N PRO A 56 -24.55 11.04 -20.15
CA PRO A 56 -24.75 12.03 -21.22
C PRO A 56 -25.54 13.27 -20.77
N ASP A 57 -26.41 13.11 -19.77
CA ASP A 57 -27.22 14.18 -19.20
C ASP A 57 -26.64 14.74 -17.88
N PHE A 58 -25.38 14.42 -17.57
CA PHE A 58 -24.74 14.96 -16.38
C PHE A 58 -24.30 16.40 -16.62
N GLU A 59 -25.00 17.32 -15.97
CA GLU A 59 -24.62 18.72 -15.89
C GLU A 59 -23.98 18.98 -14.51
N PRO A 60 -22.67 19.27 -14.44
CA PRO A 60 -22.02 19.65 -13.20
C PRO A 60 -22.69 20.92 -12.64
N MET A 61 -23.05 20.89 -11.36
CA MET A 61 -23.60 22.07 -10.70
C MET A 61 -22.63 23.25 -10.81
N HIS A 62 -23.18 24.44 -11.03
CA HIS A 62 -22.39 25.66 -10.99
C HIS A 62 -21.95 25.96 -9.55
N ARG A 63 -20.78 26.59 -9.43
CA ARG A 63 -20.15 26.92 -8.14
C ARG A 63 -21.09 27.72 -7.23
N ASP A 64 -21.85 28.64 -7.80
CA ASP A 64 -22.79 29.49 -7.07
C ASP A 64 -23.97 28.69 -6.50
N GLU A 65 -24.38 27.61 -7.17
CA GLU A 65 -25.44 26.70 -6.73
C GLU A 65 -24.99 25.78 -5.58
N THR A 66 -23.69 25.52 -5.49
CA THR A 66 -23.11 24.69 -4.42
C THR A 66 -23.06 25.46 -3.09
N HIS A 67 -22.73 26.75 -3.14
CA HIS A 67 -22.64 27.60 -1.95
C HIS A 67 -24.02 27.94 -1.33
N ALA A 68 -25.10 27.89 -2.11
CA ALA A 68 -26.47 28.13 -1.64
C ALA A 68 -27.08 26.96 -0.85
N ARG A 69 -26.41 25.80 -0.81
CA ARG A 69 -26.88 24.56 -0.13
C ARG A 69 -26.14 24.26 1.19
N GLY A 70 -25.18 25.09 1.60
CA GLY A 70 -24.48 25.01 2.88
C GLY A 70 -24.98 26.05 3.87
#